data_AF-A0A7C2JGG6-F1
#
_entry.id   AF-A0A7C2JGG6-F1
#
_cell.length_a   1.000
_cell.length_b   1.000
_cell.length_c   1.000
_cell.angle_alpha   90.00
_cell.angle_beta   90.00
_cell.angle_gamma   90.00
#
_symmetry.space_group_name_H-M   'P 1'
#
loop_
_entity.id
_entity.type
_entity.pdbx_description
1 polymer ?
#
loop_
_entity_poly.entity_id
_entity_poly.type
_entity_poly.pdbx_seq_one_letter_code
_entity_poly.pdbx_strand_id
1 'polypeptide(L)' 'DQREVVRLRFILDKSVAETAILMERSEDAVKNLQRRALAALQRALGGEHYLKGGGAS' A
#
# COMPACT_ATOMS: atom_id res chain seq x y z
N ASP A 1 -5.06 -3.77 9.49
CA ASP A 1 -4.88 -4.25 8.11
C ASP A 1 -4.04 -3.35 7.21
N GLN A 2 -4.51 -2.16 6.81
CA GLN A 2 -3.77 -1.32 5.84
C GLN A 2 -2.36 -0.90 6.30
N ARG A 3 -2.23 -0.47 7.56
CA ARG A 3 -0.92 -0.16 8.15
C ARG A 3 0.01 -1.38 8.19
N GLU A 4 -0.55 -2.55 8.51
CA GLU A 4 0.22 -3.77 8.67
C GLU A 4 0.74 -4.29 7.32
N VAL A 5 -0.11 -4.33 6.29
CA VAL A 5 0.34 -4.70 4.94
C VAL A 5 1.42 -3.75 4.43
N VAL A 6 1.35 -2.45 4.78
CA VAL A 6 2.38 -1.49 4.39
C VAL A 6 3.70 -1.77 5.08
N ARG A 7 3.67 -2.02 6.39
CA ARG A 7 4.87 -2.35 7.17
C ARG A 7 5.54 -3.60 6.61
N LEU A 8 4.78 -4.67 6.39
CA LEU A 8 5.32 -5.93 5.88
C LEU A 8 5.85 -5.80 4.45
N ARG A 9 5.07 -5.21 3.54
CA ARG A 9 5.40 -5.18 2.10
C ARG A 9 6.43 -4.14 1.69
N PHE A 10 6.51 -3.00 2.38
CA PHE A 10 7.32 -1.87 1.91
C PHE A 10 8.37 -1.38 2.91
N ILE A 11 8.24 -1.70 4.20
CA ILE A 11 9.25 -1.34 5.22
C ILE A 11 10.16 -2.52 5.53
N LEU A 12 9.58 -3.72 5.64
CA LEU A 12 10.30 -4.97 5.94
C LEU A 12 10.57 -5.83 4.70
N ASP A 13 10.15 -5.35 3.52
CA ASP A 13 10.36 -5.96 2.20
C ASP A 13 9.97 -7.45 2.11
N LYS A 14 8.96 -7.87 2.88
CA LYS A 14 8.42 -9.23 2.81
C LYS A 14 7.66 -9.40 1.52
N SER A 15 7.83 -10.53 0.84
CA SER A 15 7.08 -10.92 -0.36
C SER A 15 5.57 -10.97 -0.12
N VAL A 16 4.78 -11.03 -1.20
CA VAL A 16 3.31 -11.18 -1.10
C VAL A 16 2.95 -12.49 -0.40
N ALA A 17 3.65 -13.58 -0.72
CA ALA A 17 3.44 -14.89 -0.10
C ALA A 17 3.75 -14.89 1.40
N GLU A 18 4.90 -14.35 1.81
CA GLU A 18 5.24 -14.23 3.25
C GLU A 18 4.23 -13.36 3.99
N THR A 19 3.79 -12.26 3.37
CA THR A 19 2.78 -11.36 3.96
C THR A 19 1.43 -12.06 4.10
N ALA A 20 1.04 -12.89 3.13
CA ALA A 20 -0.20 -13.66 3.17
C ALA A 20 -0.20 -14.66 4.35
N ILE A 21 0.92 -15.34 4.57
CA ILE A 21 1.12 -16.23 5.72
C ILE A 21 1.04 -15.44 7.04
N LEU A 22 1.80 -14.34 7.16
CA LEU A 22 1.86 -13.53 8.39
C LEU A 22 0.53 -12.84 8.74
N MET A 23 -0.31 -12.57 7.73
CA MET A 23 -1.60 -11.91 7.91
C MET A 23 -2.79 -12.88 7.89
N GLU A 24 -2.55 -14.19 7.81
CA GLU A 24 -3.57 -15.24 7.72
C GLU A 24 -4.60 -14.97 6.61
N ARG A 25 -4.12 -14.63 5.41
CA ARG A 25 -4.92 -14.22 4.25
C ARG A 25 -4.43 -14.89 2.98
N SER A 26 -5.24 -14.84 1.92
CA SER A 26 -4.76 -15.21 0.57
C SER A 26 -3.86 -14.12 -0.02
N GLU A 27 -2.99 -14.50 -0.95
CA GLU A 27 -2.15 -13.54 -1.68
C GLU A 27 -2.97 -12.47 -2.41
N ASP A 28 -4.13 -12.84 -2.97
CA ASP A 28 -5.02 -11.89 -3.65
C ASP A 28 -5.66 -10.90 -2.67
N ALA A 29 -6.01 -11.35 -1.47
CA ALA A 29 -6.46 -10.46 -0.41
C ALA A 29 -5.36 -9.47 -0.02
N VAL A 30 -4.10 -9.91 0.06
CA VAL A 30 -2.93 -9.04 0.32
C VAL A 30 -2.73 -8.03 -0.81
N LYS A 31 -2.79 -8.46 -2.09
CA LYS A 31 -2.67 -7.57 -3.26
C LYS A 31 -3.77 -6.50 -3.28
N ASN A 32 -5.00 -6.87 -2.95
CA ASN A 32 -6.10 -5.91 -2.83
C ASN A 32 -5.92 -4.96 -1.64
N LEU A 33 -5.44 -5.47 -0.52
CA LEU A 33 -5.20 -4.68 0.69
C LEU A 33 -4.05 -3.68 0.49
N GLN A 34 -2.91 -4.09 -0.10
CA GLN A 34 -1.79 -3.19 -0.37
C GLN A 34 -2.20 -2.06 -1.34
N ARG A 35 -3.02 -2.35 -2.37
CA ARG A 35 -3.53 -1.33 -3.29
C ARG A 35 -4.36 -0.27 -2.55
N ARG A 36 -5.30 -0.71 -1.70
CA ARG A 36 -6.13 0.20 -0.90
C ARG A 36 -5.30 0.99 0.11
N ALA A 37 -4.31 0.36 0.74
CA ALA A 37 -3.43 1.01 1.70
C ALA A 37 -2.58 2.11 1.05
N LEU A 38 -1.99 1.84 -0.12
CA LEU A 38 -1.23 2.85 -0.87
C LEU A 38 -2.12 4.02 -1.30
N ALA A 39 -3.34 3.76 -1.78
CA ALA A 39 -4.28 4.82 -2.14
C ALA A 39 -4.67 5.69 -0.92
N ALA A 40 -4.82 5.08 0.27
CA ALA A 40 -5.07 5.80 1.50
C ALA A 40 -3.89 6.67 1.93
N LEU A 41 -2.65 6.14 1.82
CA LEU A 41 -1.43 6.90 2.08
C LEU A 41 -1.27 8.08 1.13
N GLN A 42 -1.52 7.88 -0.17
CA GLN A 42 -1.47 8.95 -1.16
C GLN A 42 -2.41 10.11 -0.79
N ARG A 43 -3.66 9.82 -0.39
CA ARG A 43 -4.60 10.86 0.06
C ARG A 43 -4.12 11.57 1.33
N ALA A 44 -3.63 10.81 2.31
CA ALA A 44 -3.16 11.36 3.59
C ALA A 44 -1.92 12.26 3.44
N LEU A 45 -1.05 11.97 2.48
CA LEU A 45 0.15 12.76 2.20
C LEU A 45 -0.13 13.97 1.28
N GLY A 46 -1.39 14.24 0.92
CA GLY A 46 -1.73 15.30 -0.03
C GLY A 46 -1.26 15.01 -1.46
N GLY A 47 -1.04 13.74 -1.79
CA GLY A 47 -0.55 13.29 -3.09
C GLY A 47 -1.47 13.66 -4.26
N GLU A 48 -2.76 13.89 -4.02
CA GLU A 48 -3.65 14.45 -5.04
C GLU A 48 -3.22 15.85 -5.50
N HIS A 49 -2.62 16.66 -4.61
CA HIS A 49 -2.06 17.96 -4.96
C HIS A 49 -0.66 17.83 -5.58
N TYR A 50 0.16 16.89 -5.09
CA TYR A 50 1.50 16.62 -5.62
C TYR A 50 1.48 16.13 -7.08
N LEU A 51 0.52 15.29 -7.46
CA LEU A 51 0.38 14.81 -8.84
C LEU A 51 -0.32 15.82 -9.78
N LYS A 52 -1.11 16.75 -9.23
CA LYS A 52 -1.83 17.76 -10.02
C LYS A 52 -0.97 19.00 -10.32
N GLY A 53 0.07 19.26 -9.53
CA GLY A 53 1.02 20.37 -9.74
C GLY A 53 2.13 20.14 -10.78
N GLY A 54 2.24 18.94 -11.35
CA GLY A 54 3.29 18.59 -12.33
C GLY A 54 2.91 18.78 -13.79
N GLY A 55 1.74 19.37 -14.08
CA GLY A 55 1.17 19.46 -15.43
C GLY A 55 0.48 20.79 -15.70
N ALA A 56 1.17 21.90 -15.47
CA ALA A 56 0.88 23.19 -16.10
C ALA A 56 2.07 24.14 -15.82
N SER A 57 3.01 24.17 -16.76
CA SER A 57 3.74 25.41 -17.09
C SER A 57 2.97 26.13 -18.18
#